data_AF-A0A7Y0S590-F1
#
_entry.id   AF-A0A7Y0S590-F1
#
_cell.length_a   1.000
_cell.length_b   1.000
_cell.length_c   1.000
_cell.angle_alpha   90.00
_cell.angle_beta   90.00
_cell.angle_gamma   90.00
#
_symmetry.space_group_name_H-M   'P 1'
#
loop_
_entity.id
_entity.type
_entity.pdbx_description
1 polymer ?
#
loop_
_entity_poly.entity_id
_entity_poly.type
_entity_poly.pdbx_seq_one_letter_code
_entity_poly.pdbx_strand_id
1 'polypeptide(L)' 'TGKMMGLEQNYWYDGRRDVAAATDAALDYLVQLNERFDGNWEHAIAAYNSGGGRVSSAIRKNKKLGKPIDFFSLDLPKET' A
#
# COMPACT_ATOMS: atom_id res chain seq x y z
N THR A 1 -2.36 21.47 4.94
CA THR A 1 -3.79 21.27 4.58
C THR A 1 -4.15 19.80 4.72
N GLY A 2 -4.32 19.35 5.96
CA GLY A 2 -4.63 17.95 6.30
C GLY A 2 -5.88 17.88 7.17
N LYS A 3 -6.93 18.58 6.75
CA LYS A 3 -8.26 18.55 7.37
C LYS A 3 -9.22 17.89 6.37
N MET A 4 -9.14 16.57 6.23
CA MET A 4 -10.21 15.79 5.63
C MET A 4 -9.99 14.30 5.84
N MET A 5 -10.00 13.85 7.09
CA MET A 5 -10.39 12.47 7.41
C MET A 5 -11.07 12.54 8.77
N GLY A 6 -12.40 12.49 8.75
CA GLY A 6 -13.27 12.47 9.93
C GLY A 6 -13.11 11.18 10.71
N LEU A 7 -11.94 10.98 11.30
CA LEU A 7 -11.67 9.98 12.32
C LEU A 7 -12.33 10.46 13.61
N GLU A 8 -13.66 10.34 13.65
CA GLU A 8 -14.39 10.30 14.90
C GLU A 8 -13.83 9.15 15.73
N GLN A 9 -13.28 9.58 16.87
CA GLN A 9 -12.87 8.75 17.98
C GLN A 9 -14.05 7.91 18.46
N ASN A 10 -14.15 6.65 18.04
CA ASN A 10 -15.10 5.71 18.62
C ASN A 10 -14.33 4.66 19.44
N TYR A 11 -14.25 4.94 20.74
CA TYR A 11 -13.41 4.30 21.76
C TYR A 11 -13.89 2.91 22.23
N TRP A 12 -14.94 2.29 21.66
CA TRP A 12 -15.55 1.06 22.21
C TRP A 12 -16.18 0.14 21.14
N TYR A 13 -15.37 -0.59 20.36
CA TYR A 13 -15.91 -1.61 19.45
C TYR A 13 -15.11 -2.91 19.54
N ASP A 14 -15.67 -3.86 20.30
CA ASP A 14 -15.29 -5.27 20.50
C ASP A 14 -14.06 -5.75 19.73
N GLY A 15 -12.97 -6.07 20.43
CA GLY A 15 -11.67 -6.46 19.85
C GLY A 15 -11.70 -7.65 18.88
N ARG A 16 -12.77 -8.46 18.85
CA ARG A 16 -12.98 -9.48 17.80
C ARG A 16 -13.45 -8.89 16.48
N ARG A 17 -14.27 -7.84 16.53
CA ARG A 17 -14.63 -7.04 15.36
C ARG A 17 -13.50 -6.11 14.96
N ASP A 18 -12.68 -5.63 15.89
CA ASP A 18 -11.50 -4.82 15.56
C ASP A 18 -10.49 -5.63 14.72
N VAL A 19 -10.19 -6.88 15.11
CA VAL A 19 -9.31 -7.75 14.31
C VAL A 19 -9.92 -8.13 12.95
N ALA A 20 -11.20 -8.50 12.93
CA ALA A 20 -11.87 -8.86 11.67
C ALA A 20 -12.03 -7.63 10.74
N ALA A 21 -12.48 -6.49 11.25
CA ALA A 21 -12.63 -5.25 10.49
C ALA A 21 -11.27 -4.67 10.07
N ALA A 22 -10.22 -4.81 10.89
CA ALA A 22 -8.86 -4.44 10.50
C ALA A 22 -8.33 -5.36 9.39
N THR A 23 -8.69 -6.65 9.41
CA THR A 23 -8.36 -7.60 8.34
C THR A 23 -9.09 -7.23 7.06
N ASP A 24 -10.39 -6.95 7.12
CA ASP A 24 -11.19 -6.52 5.97
C ASP A 24 -10.64 -5.20 5.39
N ALA A 25 -10.35 -4.22 6.24
CA ALA A 25 -9.75 -2.95 5.81
C ALA A 25 -8.35 -3.13 5.18
N ALA A 26 -7.53 -4.04 5.69
CA ALA A 26 -6.24 -4.37 5.10
C ALA A 26 -6.38 -5.05 3.73
N LEU A 27 -7.36 -5.96 3.59
CA LEU A 27 -7.68 -6.60 2.32
C LEU A 27 -8.21 -5.60 1.29
N ASP A 28 -9.16 -4.73 1.69
CA ASP A 28 -9.68 -3.66 0.85
C ASP A 28 -8.56 -2.72 0.38
N TYR A 29 -7.62 -2.39 1.29
CA TYR A 29 -6.48 -1.58 0.94
C TYR A 29 -5.52 -2.30 -0.03
N LEU A 30 -5.28 -3.60 0.15
CA LEU A 30 -4.49 -4.40 -0.79
C LEU A 30 -5.16 -4.50 -2.17
N VAL A 31 -6.48 -4.63 -2.23
CA VAL A 31 -7.25 -4.61 -3.49
C VAL A 31 -7.10 -3.25 -4.19
N GLN A 32 -7.26 -2.14 -3.46
CA GLN A 32 -7.04 -0.80 -4.01
C GLN A 32 -5.61 -0.62 -4.54
N LEU A 33 -4.61 -1.19 -3.86
CA LEU A 33 -3.24 -1.18 -4.34
C LEU A 33 -3.07 -2.03 -5.59
N ASN A 34 -3.70 -3.20 -5.68
CA ASN A 34 -3.68 -4.04 -6.86
C ASN A 34 -4.27 -3.33 -8.09
N GLU A 35 -5.43 -2.69 -7.94
CA GLU A 35 -6.05 -1.87 -8.98
C GLU A 35 -5.13 -0.72 -9.43
N ARG A 36 -4.51 -0.03 -8.45
CA ARG A 36 -3.56 1.06 -8.71
C ARG A 36 -2.33 0.62 -9.53
N PHE A 37 -1.88 -0.61 -9.37
CA PHE A 37 -0.74 -1.17 -10.09
C PHE A 37 -1.15 -2.10 -11.23
N ASP A 38 -2.31 -1.84 -11.84
CA ASP A 38 -2.79 -2.52 -13.04
C ASP A 38 -2.85 -4.05 -12.90
N GLY A 39 -3.24 -4.54 -11.71
CA GLY A 39 -3.32 -5.96 -11.40
C GLY A 39 -2.00 -6.60 -10.95
N ASN A 40 -0.91 -5.84 -10.84
CA ASN A 40 0.38 -6.36 -10.41
C ASN A 40 0.44 -6.53 -8.88
N TRP A 41 0.27 -7.77 -8.43
CA TRP A 41 0.32 -8.13 -7.00
C TRP A 41 1.67 -7.91 -6.34
N GLU A 42 2.77 -8.06 -7.06
CA GLU A 42 4.11 -7.78 -6.53
C GLU A 42 4.26 -6.29 -6.16
N HIS A 43 3.79 -5.39 -7.02
CA HIS A 43 3.79 -3.95 -6.74
C HIS A 43 2.80 -3.56 -5.64
N ALA A 44 1.64 -4.23 -5.57
CA ALA A 44 0.68 -4.02 -4.51
C ALA A 44 1.24 -4.38 -3.14
N ILE A 45 1.89 -5.54 -3.00
CA ILE A 45 2.53 -5.99 -1.76
C ILE A 45 3.71 -5.06 -1.39
N ALA A 46 4.55 -4.71 -2.37
CA ALA A 46 5.61 -3.73 -2.16
C ALA A 46 5.06 -2.40 -1.63
N ALA A 47 3.92 -1.96 -2.16
CA ALA A 47 3.29 -0.69 -1.80
C ALA A 47 2.58 -0.74 -0.44
N TYR A 48 2.06 -1.91 -0.06
CA TYR A 48 1.52 -2.14 1.27
C TYR A 48 2.64 -1.99 2.31
N ASN A 49 3.79 -2.62 2.07
CA ASN A 49 4.93 -2.59 2.99
C ASN A 49 5.70 -1.26 3.01
N SER A 50 5.82 -0.58 1.86
CA SER A 50 6.72 0.59 1.71
C SER A 50 6.02 1.89 1.28
N GLY A 51 4.70 1.85 1.08
CA GLY A 51 3.88 2.97 0.62
C GLY A 51 3.79 3.07 -0.91
N GLY A 52 2.56 3.14 -1.45
CA GLY A 52 2.32 3.15 -2.91
C GLY A 52 2.95 4.34 -3.66
N GLY A 53 3.11 5.49 -3.02
CA GLY A 53 3.83 6.63 -3.61
C GLY A 53 5.32 6.36 -3.82
N ARG A 54 5.95 5.61 -2.90
CA ARG A 54 7.36 5.21 -3.00
C ARG A 54 7.56 4.22 -4.13
N VAL A 55 6.74 3.16 -4.19
CA VAL A 55 6.76 2.17 -5.29
C VAL A 55 6.55 2.84 -6.64
N SER A 56 5.55 3.73 -6.76
CA SER A 56 5.32 4.50 -8.00
C SER A 56 6.56 5.29 -8.43
N SER A 57 7.29 5.86 -7.47
CA SER A 57 8.50 6.65 -7.74
C SER A 57 9.68 5.77 -8.16
N ALA A 58 9.85 4.61 -7.52
CA ALA A 58 10.85 3.61 -7.90
C ALA A 58 10.60 3.06 -9.31
N ILE A 59 9.35 2.73 -9.66
CA ILE A 59 8.96 2.29 -11.00
C ILE A 59 9.30 3.36 -12.04
N ARG A 60 8.92 4.63 -11.80
CA ARG A 60 9.24 5.74 -12.72
C ARG A 60 10.76 5.91 -12.91
N LYS A 61 11.54 5.80 -11.83
CA LYS A 61 13.01 5.86 -11.88
C LYS A 61 13.57 4.73 -12.74
N ASN A 62 13.14 3.48 -12.54
CA ASN A 62 13.64 2.35 -13.31
C ASN A 62 13.21 2.42 -14.78
N LYS A 63 11.96 2.79 -15.09
CA LYS A 63 11.50 3.04 -16.48
C LYS A 63 12.38 4.07 -17.19
N LYS A 64 12.72 5.19 -16.52
CA LYS A 64 13.60 6.23 -17.08
C LYS A 64 15.02 5.72 -17.35
N LEU A 65 15.50 4.79 -16.54
CA LEU A 65 16.84 4.20 -16.65
C LEU A 65 16.87 2.94 -17.54
N GLY A 66 15.74 2.53 -18.13
CA GLY A 66 15.65 1.29 -18.89
C GLY A 66 15.88 0.02 -18.05
N LYS A 67 15.66 0.12 -16.72
CA LYS A 67 15.84 -0.99 -15.78
C LYS A 67 14.53 -1.77 -15.59
N PRO A 68 14.59 -3.06 -15.22
CA PRO A 68 13.40 -3.83 -14.85
C PRO A 68 12.62 -3.18 -13.71
N ILE A 69 11.32 -3.40 -13.67
CA ILE A 69 10.41 -2.84 -12.66
C ILE A 69 9.78 -3.92 -11.78
N ASP A 70 10.20 -5.19 -11.90
CA ASP A 70 9.76 -6.26 -11.00
C ASP A 70 10.14 -5.96 -9.55
N PHE A 71 9.48 -6.65 -8.61
CA PHE A 71 9.65 -6.44 -7.17
C PHE A 71 11.12 -6.34 -6.73
N PHE A 72 11.96 -7.26 -7.20
CA PHE A 72 13.35 -7.41 -6.74
C PHE A 72 14.28 -6.35 -7.33
N SER A 73 13.87 -5.73 -8.43
CA SER A 73 14.62 -4.67 -9.10
C SER A 73 14.30 -3.26 -8.57
N LEU A 74 13.25 -3.12 -7.75
CA LEU A 74 12.89 -1.84 -7.15
C LEU A 74 13.74 -1.55 -5.91
N ASP A 75 14.32 -0.36 -5.90
CA ASP A 75 15.08 0.19 -4.78
C ASP A 75 14.12 0.65 -3.68
N LEU A 76 13.72 -0.30 -2.82
CA LEU A 76 12.78 -0.11 -1.72
C LEU A 76 13.48 -0.39 -0.37
N PRO A 77 13.13 0.34 0.70
CA PRO A 77 13.63 0.05 2.03
C PRO A 77 13.18 -1.35 2.46
N LYS A 78 14.03 -2.04 3.24
CA LYS A 78 13.76 -3.40 3.70
C LYS A 78 12.55 -3.51 4.63
N GLU A 79 12.10 -2.43 5.27
CA GLU A 79 10.96 -2.42 6.21
C GLU A 79 10.43 -0.99 6.48
N THR A 80 9.11 -0.88 6.72
CA THR A 80 8.48 0.03 7.70
C THR A 80 7.54 -0.79 8.57
#